data_AF-A0A2G6QTX3-F1
#
_entry.id   AF-A0A2G6QTX3-F1
#
_cell.length_a   1.000
_cell.length_b   1.000
_cell.length_c   1.000
_cell.angle_alpha   90.00
_cell.angle_beta   90.00
_cell.angle_gamma   90.00
#
_symmetry.space_group_name_H-M   'P 1'
#
loop_
_entity.id
_entity.type
_entity.pdbx_description
1 polymer ?
#
loop_
_entity_poly.entity_id
_entity_poly.type
_entity_poly.pdbx_seq_one_letter_code
_entity_poly.pdbx_strand_id
1 'polypeptide(L)' 'MGRPATRPTELRDGFYIEIRNRGSKAGVKIRRDTKEQMHMAIKEYEASKDVVVIGEVSKGKVLDTVK' A
#
# COMPACT_ATOMS: atom_id res chain seq x y z
N MET A 1 -2.97 -30.80 16.94
CA MET A 1 -2.84 -29.34 16.84
C MET A 1 -2.10 -29.03 15.55
N GLY A 2 -2.82 -28.55 14.53
CA GLY A 2 -2.29 -28.34 13.19
C GLY A 2 -1.26 -27.20 13.18
N ARG A 3 -0.14 -27.41 12.50
CA ARG A 3 0.87 -26.37 12.30
C ARG A 3 0.20 -25.16 11.64
N PRO A 4 0.39 -23.92 12.12
CA PRO A 4 -0.14 -22.74 11.47
C PRO A 4 0.33 -22.71 10.01
N ALA A 5 -0.55 -22.29 9.11
CA ALA A 5 -0.26 -22.27 7.68
C ALA A 5 1.00 -21.41 7.42
N THR A 6 2.08 -22.03 6.95
CA THR A 6 3.36 -21.41 6.59
C THR A 6 3.32 -20.74 5.21
N ARG A 7 2.14 -20.31 4.74
CA ARG A 7 2.02 -19.59 3.48
C ARG A 7 2.10 -18.10 3.78
N PRO A 8 2.99 -17.34 3.12
CA PRO A 8 2.99 -15.90 3.25
C PRO A 8 1.60 -15.40 2.89
N THR A 9 0.99 -14.61 3.78
CA THR A 9 -0.29 -13.95 3.51
C THR A 9 -0.14 -13.19 2.21
N GLU A 10 -0.88 -13.61 1.19
CA GLU A 10 -0.95 -12.91 -0.08
C GLU A 10 -1.45 -11.49 0.20
N LEU A 11 -0.88 -10.51 -0.51
CA LEU A 11 -1.38 -9.14 -0.41
C LEU A 11 -2.85 -9.16 -0.81
N ARG A 12 -3.70 -8.76 0.13
CA ARG A 12 -5.14 -8.63 -0.11
C ARG A 12 -5.38 -7.65 -1.24
N ASP A 13 -6.41 -7.91 -2.01
CA ASP A 13 -6.89 -7.01 -3.05
C ASP A 13 -7.15 -5.62 -2.46
N GLY A 14 -6.73 -4.59 -3.17
CA GLY A 14 -6.89 -3.19 -2.76
C GLY A 14 -5.77 -2.29 -3.25
N PHE A 15 -5.87 -1.02 -2.88
CA PHE A 15 -4.97 0.05 -3.29
C PHE A 15 -3.92 0.31 -2.22
N TYR A 16 -2.65 0.33 -2.61
CA TYR A 16 -1.55 0.51 -1.68
C TYR A 16 -0.81 1.82 -1.93
N ILE A 17 -0.48 2.51 -0.85
CA ILE A 17 0.46 3.63 -0.82
C ILE A 17 1.53 3.33 0.22
N GLU A 18 2.75 3.78 -0.05
CA GLU A 18 3.83 3.75 0.92
C GLU A 18 4.10 5.16 1.41
N ILE A 19 4.00 5.37 2.72
CA ILE A 19 4.30 6.65 3.36
C ILE A 19 5.65 6.58 4.04
N ARG A 20 6.52 7.54 3.75
CA ARG A 20 7.87 7.66 4.30
C ARG A 20 7.99 8.99 5.05
N ASN A 21 8.72 8.98 6.16
CA ASN A 21 9.08 10.24 6.79
C ASN A 21 10.10 10.96 5.90
N ARG A 22 10.01 12.29 5.77
CA ARG A 22 10.96 13.04 4.93
C ARG A 22 12.40 12.80 5.41
N GLY A 23 13.25 12.31 4.52
CA GLY A 23 14.64 11.92 4.82
C GLY A 23 14.84 10.48 5.31
N SER A 24 13.77 9.70 5.53
CA SER A 24 13.87 8.29 5.88
C SER A 24 13.79 7.39 4.65
N LYS A 25 14.62 6.34 4.63
CA LYS A 25 14.57 5.28 3.60
C LYS A 25 13.49 4.23 3.88
N ALA A 26 12.98 4.19 5.12
CA ALA A 26 11.97 3.24 5.54
C ALA A 26 10.57 3.87 5.48
N GLY A 27 9.62 3.15 4.89
CA GLY A 27 8.23 3.54 4.76
C GLY A 27 7.26 2.50 5.29
N VAL A 28 6.02 2.92 5.51
CA VAL A 28 4.90 2.06 5.91
C VAL A 28 3.90 1.97 4.77
N LYS A 29 3.48 0.75 4.43
CA LYS A 29 2.46 0.52 3.39
C LYS A 29 1.06 0.58 4.02
N ILE A 30 0.19 1.39 3.45
CA ILE A 30 -1.21 1.52 3.82
C ILE A 30 -2.06 0.90 2.70
N ARG A 31 -2.94 -0.03 3.07
CA ARG A 31 -3.96 -0.61 2.20
C ARG A 31 -5.25 0.20 2.31
N ARG A 32 -5.89 0.47 1.17
CA ARG A 32 -7.25 1.00 1.04
C ARG A 32 -8.09 0.11 0.14
N ASP A 33 -9.39 0.08 0.38
CA ASP A 33 -10.29 -0.78 -0.40
C ASP A 33 -10.68 -0.14 -1.74
N THR A 34 -10.67 1.20 -1.85
CA THR A 34 -11.05 1.92 -3.09
C THR A 34 -9.99 2.94 -3.52
N LYS A 35 -9.97 3.24 -4.82
CA LYS A 35 -9.08 4.25 -5.42
C LYS A 35 -9.30 5.64 -4.83
N GLU A 36 -10.54 6.03 -4.56
CA GLU A 36 -10.87 7.32 -3.94
C GLU A 36 -10.29 7.44 -2.54
N GLN A 37 -10.41 6.40 -1.71
CA GLN A 37 -9.80 6.39 -0.38
C GLN A 37 -8.28 6.45 -0.44
N MET A 38 -7.67 5.82 -1.45
CA MET A 38 -6.24 5.96 -1.72
C MET A 38 -5.87 7.42 -2.02
N HIS A 39 -6.60 8.08 -2.92
CA HIS A 39 -6.35 9.49 -3.26
C HIS A 39 -6.56 10.44 -2.08
N MET A 40 -7.58 10.21 -1.25
CA MET A 40 -7.76 10.98 -0.02
C MET A 40 -6.57 10.80 0.94
N ALA A 41 -6.08 9.57 1.10
CA ALA A 41 -4.92 9.30 1.94
C ALA A 41 -3.63 9.92 1.38
N ILE A 42 -3.46 9.93 0.05
CA ILE A 42 -2.33 10.64 -0.59
C ILE A 42 -2.37 12.13 -0.22
N LYS A 43 -3.54 12.77 -0.37
CA LYS A 43 -3.72 14.19 -0.03
C LYS A 43 -3.48 14.52 1.44
N GLU A 44 -3.87 13.62 2.32
CA GLU A 44 -3.64 13.79 3.75
C GLU A 44 -2.16 13.68 4.12
N TYR A 45 -1.46 12.69 3.55
CA TYR A 45 -0.07 12.42 3.91
C TYR A 45 0.95 13.26 3.13
N GLU A 46 0.67 13.74 1.93
CA GLU A 46 1.61 14.55 1.12
C GLU A 46 2.06 15.83 1.85
N ALA A 47 1.21 16.38 2.72
CA ALA A 47 1.50 17.58 3.49
C ALA A 47 2.69 17.40 4.45
N SER A 48 2.86 16.20 5.02
CA SER A 48 3.83 15.94 6.09
C SER A 48 4.86 14.85 5.76
N LYS A 49 4.53 13.95 4.84
CA LYS A 49 5.29 12.74 4.50
C LYS A 49 5.57 12.69 3.01
N ASP A 50 6.55 11.86 2.65
CA ASP A 50 6.81 11.50 1.27
C ASP A 50 5.93 10.29 0.93
N VAL A 51 5.06 10.43 -0.07
CA VAL A 51 4.06 9.41 -0.41
C VAL A 51 4.40 8.80 -1.75
N VAL A 52 4.60 7.49 -1.76
CA VAL A 52 4.88 6.70 -2.97
C VAL A 52 3.65 5.85 -3.28
N VAL A 53 3.05 6.05 -4.45
CA VAL A 53 1.89 5.28 -4.88
C VAL A 53 2.37 3.93 -5.41
N ILE A 54 1.90 2.83 -4.82
CA ILE A 54 2.17 1.47 -5.32
C ILE A 54 1.10 1.08 -6.35
N GLY A 55 -0.15 1.50 -6.12
CA GLY A 55 -1.28 1.26 -7.00
C GLY A 55 -2.18 0.11 -6.53
N GLU A 56 -3.04 -0.35 -7.44
CA GLU A 56 -3.98 -1.44 -7.17
C GLU A 56 -3.26 -2.78 -7.18
N VAL A 57 -3.51 -3.59 -6.15
CA VAL A 57 -3.16 -5.01 -6.10
C VAL A 57 -4.44 -5.79 -6.28
N SER A 58 -4.48 -6.68 -7.26
CA SER A 58 -5.57 -7.63 -7.44
C SER A 58 -5.01 -9.03 -7.74
N LYS A 59 -5.57 -10.06 -7.11
CA LYS A 59 -5.13 -11.45 -7.20
C LYS A 59 -3.63 -11.62 -6.96
N GLY A 60 -3.10 -10.88 -5.99
CA GLY A 60 -1.69 -10.91 -5.61
C GLY A 60 -0.73 -10.22 -6.60
N LYS A 61 -1.24 -9.52 -7.62
CA LYS A 61 -0.42 -8.77 -8.60
C LYS A 61 -0.73 -7.28 -8.54
N VAL A 62 0.30 -6.45 -8.62
CA VAL A 62 0.13 -5.00 -8.80
C VAL A 62 -0.32 -4.74 -10.24
N LEU A 63 -1.53 -4.22 -10.41
CA LEU A 63 -2.14 -3.93 -11.71
C LEU A 63 -1.83 -2.51 -12.18
N ASP A 64 -1.80 -1.54 -11.28
CA ASP A 64 -1.63 -0.12 -11.61
C ASP A 64 -0.21 0.31 -11.29
N THR A 65 0.69 0.20 -12.26
CA THR A 65 2.02 0.82 -12.16
C THR A 65 1.95 2.15 -12.89
N VAL A 66 1.64 3.23 -12.17
CA VAL A 66 1.72 4.58 -12.73
C VAL A 66 3.19 4.83 -13.05
N LYS A 67 3.50 4.91 -14.35
CA LYS A 67 4.85 5.03 -14.91
C LYS A 67 5.26 6.49 -15.05
#